data_AF-A0A9D7SDG9-F1
#
_entry.id   AF-A0A9D7SDG9-F1
#
_cell.length_a   1.000
_cell.length_b   1.000
_cell.length_c   1.000
_cell.angle_alpha   90.00
_cell.angle_beta   90.00
_cell.angle_gamma   90.00
#
_symmetry.space_group_name_H-M   'P 1'
#
loop_
_entity.id
_entity.type
_entity.pdbx_description
1 polymer ?
#
loop_
_entity_poly.entity_id
_entity_poly.type
_entity_poly.pdbx_seq_one_letter_code
_entity_poly.pdbx_strand_id
1 'polypeptide(L)'
;MFLGSFFESFKNYLTRNKNVSQSNKIRYLNLIKYTKKFVESSQYSKSKLLKLKEDIKADTSYGKNWLLEKVDELIAIAKPEKVKN
;
A
#
# COMPACT_ATOMS: atom_id res chain seq x y z
N MET A 1 10.52 0.73 13.61
CA MET A 1 9.81 0.03 14.71
C MET A 1 8.45 0.65 15.08
N PHE A 2 8.16 1.94 14.83
CA PHE A 2 6.91 2.58 15.30
C PHE A 2 5.67 2.40 14.41
N LEU A 3 5.79 2.44 13.07
CA LEU A 3 4.60 2.43 12.20
C LEU A 3 3.92 1.05 12.11
N GLY A 4 4.69 -0.03 12.20
CA GLY A 4 4.17 -1.39 12.12
C GLY A 4 3.23 -1.75 13.29
N SER A 5 3.54 -1.29 14.50
CA SER A 5 2.69 -1.53 15.68
C SER A 5 1.37 -0.78 15.59
N PHE A 6 1.35 0.46 15.07
CA PHE A 6 0.10 1.19 14.81
C PHE A 6 -0.78 0.46 13.78
N PHE A 7 -0.20 -0.05 12.70
CA PHE A 7 -0.93 -0.82 11.71
C PHE A 7 -1.54 -2.10 12.29
N GLU A 8 -0.80 -2.82 13.14
CA GLU A 8 -1.32 -4.05 13.72
C GLU A 8 -2.42 -3.77 14.76
N SER A 9 -2.23 -2.76 15.62
CA SER A 9 -3.26 -2.31 16.55
C SER A 9 -4.53 -1.88 15.83
N PHE A 10 -4.42 -1.12 14.74
CA PHE A 10 -5.59 -0.69 13.97
C PHE A 10 -6.27 -1.85 13.24
N LYS A 11 -5.50 -2.76 12.65
CA LYS A 11 -6.03 -4.01 12.06
C LYS A 11 -6.77 -4.85 13.09
N ASN A 12 -6.23 -5.00 14.30
CA ASN A 12 -6.88 -5.72 15.40
C ASN A 12 -8.20 -5.06 15.80
N TYR A 13 -8.21 -3.73 15.92
CA TYR A 13 -9.43 -2.97 16.17
C TYR A 13 -10.49 -3.21 15.09
N LEU A 14 -10.14 -3.06 13.80
CA LEU A 14 -11.06 -3.28 12.68
C LEU A 14 -11.63 -4.70 12.67
N THR A 15 -10.79 -5.69 13.00
CA THR A 15 -11.21 -7.10 13.04
C THR A 15 -12.23 -7.33 14.15
N ARG A 16 -11.98 -6.80 15.36
CA ARG A 16 -12.81 -7.03 16.55
C ARG A 16 -14.06 -6.15 16.61
N ASN A 17 -14.03 -4.96 16.02
CA ASN A 17 -15.16 -4.04 16.06
C ASN A 17 -16.28 -4.49 15.11
N LYS A 18 -17.44 -4.86 15.68
CA LYS A 18 -18.62 -5.29 14.92
C LYS A 18 -19.41 -4.13 14.31
N ASN A 19 -19.20 -2.90 14.77
CA ASN A 19 -19.90 -1.71 14.30
C ASN A 19 -19.32 -1.16 12.98
N VAL A 20 -18.13 -1.60 12.59
CA VAL A 20 -17.53 -1.23 11.30
C VAL A 20 -18.05 -2.20 10.23
N SER A 21 -18.65 -1.67 9.17
CA SER A 21 -19.12 -2.49 8.04
C SER A 21 -17.95 -3.22 7.36
N GLN A 22 -18.21 -4.41 6.80
CA GLN A 22 -17.17 -5.19 6.12
C GLN A 22 -16.51 -4.43 4.96
N SER A 23 -17.29 -3.64 4.22
CA SER A 23 -16.79 -2.76 3.16
C SER A 23 -15.80 -1.72 3.69
N ASN A 24 -16.10 -1.09 4.82
CA ASN A 24 -15.18 -0.15 5.46
C ASN A 24 -13.93 -0.85 6.01
N LYS A 25 -14.06 -2.04 6.59
CA LYS A 25 -12.90 -2.84 7.02
C LYS A 25 -11.95 -3.10 5.85
N ILE A 26 -12.47 -3.58 4.73
CA ILE A 26 -11.67 -3.84 3.52
C ILE A 26 -10.93 -2.58 3.07
N ARG A 27 -11.61 -1.43 3.02
CA ARG A 27 -10.99 -0.15 2.61
C ARG A 27 -9.84 0.27 3.53
N TYR A 28 -9.96 0.09 4.84
CA TYR A 28 -8.88 0.39 5.79
C TYR A 28 -7.76 -0.66 5.74
N LEU A 29 -8.10 -1.94 5.58
CA LEU A 29 -7.10 -3.00 5.45
C LEU A 29 -6.26 -2.82 4.19
N ASN A 30 -6.87 -2.37 3.09
CA ASN A 30 -6.16 -2.02 1.86
C ASN A 30 -5.23 -0.82 2.07
N LEU A 31 -5.67 0.23 2.79
CA LEU A 31 -4.79 1.35 3.15
C LEU A 31 -3.56 0.86 3.93
N ILE A 32 -3.76 0.01 4.94
CA ILE A 32 -2.66 -0.57 5.73
C ILE A 32 -1.73 -1.40 4.83
N LYS A 33 -2.28 -2.30 4.00
CA LYS A 33 -1.54 -3.15 3.05
C LYS A 33 -0.65 -2.32 2.13
N TYR A 34 -1.20 -1.30 1.49
CA TYR A 34 -0.45 -0.49 0.52
C TYR A 34 0.59 0.41 1.18
N THR A 35 0.27 0.98 2.34
CA THR A 35 1.24 1.79 3.08
C THR A 35 2.42 0.94 3.58
N LYS A 36 2.18 -0.31 4.03
CA LYS A 36 3.28 -1.26 4.35
C LYS A 36 4.17 -1.52 3.13
N LYS A 37 3.58 -1.78 1.96
CA LYS A 37 4.33 -1.99 0.71
C LYS A 37 5.19 -0.78 0.33
N PHE A 38 4.76 0.46 0.61
CA PHE A 38 5.57 1.66 0.39
C PHE A 38 6.76 1.77 1.35
N VAL A 39 6.56 1.47 2.63
CA VAL A 39 7.68 1.48 3.60
C VAL A 39 8.74 0.44 3.20
N GLU A 40 8.31 -0.67 2.60
CA GLU A 40 9.16 -1.75 2.12
C GLU A 40 9.65 -1.55 0.67
N SER A 41 9.30 -0.44 0.01
CA SER A 41 9.54 -0.27 -1.43
C SER A 41 10.96 0.13 -1.80
N SER A 42 11.87 0.32 -0.84
CA SER A 42 13.26 0.72 -1.08
C SER A 42 14.03 -0.24 -2.00
N GLN A 43 13.58 -1.50 -2.09
CA GLN A 43 14.18 -2.55 -2.93
C GLN A 43 13.34 -2.89 -4.18
N TYR A 44 12.25 -2.14 -4.45
CA TYR A 44 11.33 -2.52 -5.52
C TYR A 44 11.87 -2.08 -6.87
N SER A 45 11.81 -2.98 -7.85
CA SER A 45 12.07 -2.62 -9.24
C SER A 45 10.90 -1.83 -9.82
N LYS A 46 11.15 -1.11 -10.93
CA LYS A 46 10.10 -0.34 -11.62
C LYS A 46 8.91 -1.22 -12.01
N SER A 47 9.16 -2.44 -12.48
CA SER A 47 8.09 -3.42 -12.80
C SER A 47 7.22 -3.74 -11.57
N LYS A 48 7.84 -3.95 -10.40
CA LYS A 48 7.13 -4.22 -9.15
C LYS A 48 6.29 -3.02 -8.69
N LEU A 49 6.78 -1.79 -8.91
CA LEU A 49 6.03 -0.56 -8.61
C LEU A 49 4.85 -0.35 -9.57
N LEU A 50 5.00 -0.67 -10.86
CA LEU A 50 3.89 -0.64 -11.82
C LEU A 50 2.79 -1.63 -11.42
N LYS A 51 3.16 -2.85 -11.05
CA LYS A 51 2.19 -3.83 -10.51
C LYS A 51 1.50 -3.31 -9.25
N LEU A 52 2.25 -2.66 -8.35
CA LEU A 52 1.68 -2.05 -7.15
C LEU A 52 0.65 -0.96 -7.49
N LYS A 53 0.91 -0.14 -8.52
CA LYS A 53 -0.05 0.86 -9.01
C LYS A 53 -1.34 0.22 -9.52
N GLU A 54 -1.24 -0.86 -10.29
CA GLU A 54 -2.41 -1.58 -10.79
C GLU A 54 -3.21 -2.26 -9.67
N ASP A 55 -2.53 -2.86 -8.67
CA ASP A 55 -3.19 -3.40 -7.47
C ASP A 55 -4.02 -2.30 -6.76
N ILE A 56 -3.45 -1.10 -6.57
CA ILE A 56 -4.13 0.04 -5.93
C ILE A 56 -5.33 0.52 -6.76
N LYS A 57 -5.22 0.51 -8.10
CA LYS A 57 -6.33 0.86 -9.00
C LYS A 57 -7.47 -0.14 -8.94
N ALA A 58 -7.17 -1.43 -8.82
CA ALA A 58 -8.18 -2.48 -8.73
C ALA A 58 -8.91 -2.48 -7.38
N ASP A 59 -8.19 -2.22 -6.28
CA ASP A 59 -8.76 -2.28 -4.94
C ASP A 59 -9.51 -0.99 -4.54
N THR A 60 -10.51 -1.15 -3.67
CA THR A 60 -11.11 -0.02 -2.93
C THR A 60 -10.31 0.23 -1.66
N SER A 61 -9.77 1.43 -1.50
CA SER A 61 -8.99 1.84 -0.33
C SER A 61 -9.37 3.24 0.10
N TYR A 62 -9.31 3.51 1.41
CA TYR A 62 -9.24 4.89 1.87
C TYR A 62 -7.93 5.54 1.38
N GLY A 63 -7.97 6.83 1.07
CA GLY A 63 -6.81 7.58 0.60
C GLY A 63 -6.27 7.12 -0.77
N LYS A 64 -7.09 6.48 -1.62
CA LYS A 64 -6.64 5.91 -2.90
C LYS A 64 -5.87 6.89 -3.78
N ASN A 65 -6.32 8.13 -3.89
CA ASN A 65 -5.62 9.15 -4.70
C ASN A 65 -4.21 9.42 -4.18
N TRP A 66 -4.06 9.55 -2.86
CA TRP A 66 -2.76 9.72 -2.22
C TRP A 66 -1.86 8.48 -2.40
N LEU A 67 -2.42 7.27 -2.32
CA LEU A 67 -1.66 6.05 -2.60
C LEU A 67 -1.16 6.01 -4.05
N LEU A 68 -1.98 6.43 -5.01
CA LEU A 68 -1.59 6.50 -6.43
C LEU A 68 -0.50 7.55 -6.67
N GLU A 69 -0.61 8.70 -6.02
CA GLU A 69 0.41 9.75 -6.06
C GLU A 69 1.76 9.23 -5.52
N LYS A 70 1.75 8.53 -4.37
CA LYS A 70 2.99 8.00 -3.77
C LYS A 70 3.64 6.90 -4.57
N VAL A 71 2.88 6.02 -5.22
CA VAL A 71 3.49 5.03 -6.11
C VAL A 71 4.07 5.69 -7.37
N ASP A 72 3.47 6.78 -7.85
CA ASP A 72 3.98 7.54 -8.99
C ASP A 72 5.30 8.26 -8.66
N GLU A 73 5.41 8.87 -7.47
CA GLU A 73 6.68 9.41 -6.96
C GLU A 73 7.78 8.33 -6.92
N LEU A 74 7.46 7.13 -6.41
CA LEU A 74 8.41 6.01 -6.35
C LEU A 74 8.83 5.54 -7.75
N ILE A 75 7.91 5.47 -8.71
CA ILE A 75 8.19 5.08 -10.10
C ILE A 75 9.12 6.11 -10.76
N ALA A 76 8.93 7.40 -10.48
CA ALA A 76 9.75 8.48 -11.01
C ALA A 76 11.20 8.41 -10.52
N ILE A 77 11.41 7.98 -9.27
CA ILE A 77 12.74 7.89 -8.64
C ILE A 77 13.42 6.54 -8.91
N ALA A 78 12.67 5.50 -9.25
CA ALA A 78 13.20 4.16 -9.51
C ALA A 78 14.17 4.16 -10.70
N LYS A 79 15.42 3.75 -10.45
CA LYS A 79 16.45 3.59 -11.50
C LYS A 79 15.98 2.55 -12.52
N PRO A 80 16.24 2.75 -13.83
CA PRO A 80 15.92 1.74 -14.84
C PRO A 80 16.63 0.43 -14.51
N GLU A 81 15.91 -0.69 -14.67
CA GLU A 81 16.46 -2.03 -14.48
C GLU A 81 17.70 -2.16 -15.38
N LYS A 82 18.87 -2.44 -14.80
CA LYS A 82 20.07 -2.75 -15.59
C LYS A 82 19.74 -4.00 -16.40
N VAL A 83 19.62 -3.83 -17.72
CA VAL A 83 19.57 -4.94 -18.67
C VAL A 83 20.82 -5.77 -18.42
N LYS A 84 20.64 -7.00 -17.90
CA LYS A 84 21.71 -7.99 -17.87
C LYS A 84 21.92 -8.42 -19.32
N ASN A 85 22.96 -7.86 -19.94
CA ASN A 85 23.56 -8.41 -21.15
C ASN A 85 24.22 -9.76 -20.84
#